data_AF-A0A542ZLD2-F1
#
_entry.id   AF-A0A542ZLD2-F1
#
_cell.length_a   1.000
_cell.length_b   1.000
_cell.length_c   1.000
_cell.angle_alpha   90.00
_cell.angle_beta   90.00
_cell.angle_gamma   90.00
#
_symmetry.space_group_name_H-M   'P 1'
#
loop_
_entity.id
_entity.type
_entity.pdbx_description
1 polymer ?
#
loop_
_entity_poly.entity_id
_entity_poly.type
_entity_poly.pdbx_seq_one_letter_code
_entity_poly.pdbx_strand_id
1 'polypeptide(L)'
;MLSREGHGLPELHAVGERVWVSPVRREDLDPYRRAVERSRDRLSRWNPVNPEDLATHLGAQSRGHRTFVIRARQQEGDHDVVGKVNVTNVVHGRFLSAAMGYDAYDPYAGRGLFAEGMRLVVGLAFAAEPHGMGLHRLEASVQPGNVVSAGLLRSVGFRHEGYTPRMLWLADGSGREAWRDHDRYAMTAEEWPARPYAQQQRRRLVVLVGGVPGSGKTTLARALAEELGVPLLSKDIVKEAVADALPDDVVTAHGAGQSALGAGASTALWRLLASSPVGGVVENWFWPHDERHVRAGLAEAGVDPAAVPEVWCDVPLELARQRFEARAGERHAVHGPQSGLGSWWESVAEAARPLGVGPVHRVDTSAPVSAGQVARLALAVRAATP
;
A
#
# COMPACT_ATOMS: atom_id res chain seq x y z
N MET A 1 -14.06 42.12 11.95
CA MET A 1 -13.31 43.21 11.30
C MET A 1 -11.84 42.80 11.33
N LEU A 2 -11.41 41.96 10.37
CA LEU A 2 -10.02 41.52 10.27
C LEU A 2 -9.31 42.45 9.30
N SER A 3 -8.19 43.01 9.74
CA SER A 3 -7.37 43.97 9.00
C SER A 3 -6.95 43.39 7.64
N ARG A 4 -7.31 44.12 6.59
CA ARG A 4 -6.66 44.02 5.28
C ARG A 4 -5.26 44.63 5.41
N GLU A 5 -4.29 43.85 5.86
CA GLU A 5 -2.88 44.23 5.67
C GLU A 5 -2.45 43.77 4.27
N GLY A 6 -2.35 44.76 3.37
CA GLY A 6 -1.81 44.61 2.03
C GLY A 6 -0.30 44.40 2.06
N HIS A 7 0.12 43.16 2.34
CA HIS A 7 1.44 42.69 1.94
C HIS A 7 1.27 41.88 0.67
N GLY A 8 1.87 42.37 -0.43
CA GLY A 8 1.89 41.65 -1.70
C GLY A 8 2.44 40.24 -1.50
N LEU A 9 2.01 39.29 -2.34
CA LEU A 9 2.53 37.93 -2.28
C LEU A 9 4.06 37.95 -2.43
N PRO A 10 4.81 37.14 -1.65
CA PRO A 10 6.25 37.11 -1.76
C PRO A 10 6.65 36.72 -3.18
N GLU A 11 7.60 37.46 -3.74
CA GLU A 11 8.20 37.15 -5.02
C GLU A 11 9.12 35.94 -4.84
N LEU A 12 8.61 34.77 -5.21
CA LEU A 12 9.35 33.53 -5.13
C LEU A 12 10.05 33.28 -6.46
N HIS A 13 11.29 32.86 -6.44
CA HIS A 13 11.98 32.36 -7.63
C HIS A 13 13.11 31.44 -7.21
N ALA A 14 13.46 30.51 -8.08
CA ALA A 14 14.64 29.68 -7.89
C ALA A 14 15.24 29.32 -9.25
N VAL A 15 16.56 29.17 -9.27
CA VAL A 15 17.34 28.93 -10.50
C VAL A 15 18.11 27.64 -10.33
N GLY A 16 17.96 26.75 -11.31
CA GLY A 16 18.72 25.52 -11.46
C GLY A 16 19.81 25.67 -12.52
N GLU A 17 20.38 24.53 -12.91
CA GLU A 17 21.42 24.48 -13.94
C GLU A 17 20.83 24.83 -15.32
N ARG A 18 19.70 24.17 -15.67
CA ARG A 18 19.07 24.22 -16.99
C ARG A 18 17.72 24.91 -17.00
N VAL A 19 17.09 25.04 -15.84
CA VAL A 19 15.76 25.66 -15.70
C VAL A 19 15.74 26.71 -14.61
N TRP A 20 14.72 27.55 -14.64
CA TRP A 20 14.37 28.44 -13.54
C TRP A 20 12.86 28.42 -13.33
N VAL A 21 12.42 28.76 -12.12
CA VAL A 21 11.02 28.73 -11.72
C VAL A 21 10.59 30.04 -11.10
N SER A 22 9.39 30.48 -11.43
CA SER A 22 8.74 31.65 -10.81
C SER A 22 7.22 31.45 -10.79
N PRO A 23 6.49 32.15 -9.90
CA PRO A 23 5.05 32.30 -10.00
C PRO A 23 4.65 32.81 -11.39
N VAL A 24 3.47 32.37 -11.82
CA VAL A 24 2.88 32.75 -13.09
C VAL A 24 2.73 34.27 -13.20
N ARG A 25 3.03 34.78 -14.39
CA ARG A 25 2.88 36.17 -14.82
C ARG A 25 2.09 36.25 -16.12
N ARG A 26 1.62 37.45 -16.46
CA ARG A 26 0.85 37.69 -17.69
C ARG A 26 1.65 37.36 -18.95
N GLU A 27 2.96 37.57 -18.92
CA GLU A 27 3.90 37.25 -20.02
C GLU A 27 4.01 35.73 -20.31
N ASP A 28 3.59 34.88 -19.36
CA ASP A 28 3.70 33.42 -19.50
C ASP A 28 2.56 32.83 -20.35
N LEU A 29 1.48 33.58 -20.58
CA LEU A 29 0.25 33.07 -21.20
C LEU A 29 0.46 32.57 -22.64
N ASP A 30 1.13 33.36 -23.48
CA ASP A 30 1.33 32.99 -24.88
C ASP A 30 2.33 31.83 -25.06
N PRO A 31 3.51 31.83 -24.39
CA PRO A 31 4.39 30.66 -24.39
C PRO A 31 3.72 29.40 -23.84
N TYR A 32 2.88 29.52 -22.80
CA TYR A 32 2.11 28.41 -22.26
C TYR A 32 1.12 27.83 -23.26
N ARG A 33 0.35 28.69 -23.95
CA ARG A 33 -0.62 28.24 -24.98
C ARG A 33 0.05 27.34 -26.02
N ARG A 34 1.20 27.79 -26.55
CA ARG A 34 2.01 27.01 -27.50
C ARG A 34 2.49 25.68 -26.92
N ALA A 35 2.97 25.70 -25.68
CA ALA A 35 3.45 24.51 -24.98
C ALA A 35 2.34 23.44 -24.80
N VAL A 36 1.13 23.87 -24.41
CA VAL A 36 -0.03 22.98 -24.23
C VAL A 36 -0.49 22.41 -25.57
N GLU A 37 -0.61 23.26 -26.60
CA GLU A 37 -1.04 22.83 -27.94
C GLU A 37 -0.07 21.81 -28.55
N ARG A 38 1.23 22.06 -28.44
CA ARG A 38 2.27 21.14 -28.89
C ARG A 38 2.24 19.80 -28.16
N SER A 39 1.85 19.81 -26.89
CA SER A 39 1.82 18.62 -26.02
C SER A 39 0.47 17.89 -26.03
N ARG A 40 -0.49 18.31 -26.87
CA ARG A 40 -1.89 17.85 -26.87
C ARG A 40 -2.01 16.33 -26.77
N ASP A 41 -1.30 15.60 -27.63
CA ASP A 41 -1.42 14.14 -27.74
C ASP A 41 -0.85 13.39 -26.53
N ARG A 42 0.14 13.97 -25.84
CA ARG A 42 0.64 13.39 -24.59
C ARG A 42 -0.30 13.72 -23.43
N LEU A 43 -0.72 14.98 -23.33
CA LEU A 43 -1.55 15.47 -22.22
C LEU A 43 -2.92 14.79 -22.20
N SER A 44 -3.58 14.69 -23.37
CA SER A 44 -4.94 14.14 -23.52
C SER A 44 -5.10 12.71 -22.99
N ARG A 45 -4.00 11.95 -22.85
CA ARG A 45 -4.01 10.61 -22.27
C ARG A 45 -4.45 10.59 -20.80
N TRP A 46 -4.15 11.66 -20.08
CA TRP A 46 -4.31 11.73 -18.61
C TRP A 46 -5.08 12.96 -18.14
N ASN A 47 -4.99 14.08 -18.86
CA ASN A 47 -5.56 15.36 -18.47
C ASN A 47 -6.27 16.04 -19.65
N PRO A 48 -7.32 16.85 -19.38
CA PRO A 48 -7.90 17.74 -20.37
C PRO A 48 -6.84 18.70 -20.95
N VAL A 49 -6.90 18.92 -22.26
CA VAL A 49 -5.99 19.86 -22.94
C VAL A 49 -6.66 21.23 -22.98
N ASN A 50 -6.23 22.13 -22.09
CA ASN A 50 -6.75 23.49 -22.00
C ASN A 50 -5.62 24.54 -22.11
N PRO A 51 -5.41 25.14 -23.28
CA PRO A 51 -4.40 26.18 -23.48
C PRO A 51 -4.67 27.49 -22.74
N GLU A 52 -5.90 27.72 -22.25
CA GLU A 52 -6.28 28.94 -21.53
C GLU A 52 -6.25 28.79 -20.00
N ASP A 53 -5.95 27.58 -19.50
CA ASP A 53 -6.00 27.26 -18.06
C ASP A 53 -5.07 28.15 -17.21
N LEU A 54 -3.94 28.58 -17.77
CA LEU A 54 -2.99 29.43 -17.05
C LEU A 54 -3.56 30.82 -16.71
N ALA A 55 -4.49 31.35 -17.52
CA ALA A 55 -5.13 32.64 -17.25
C ALA A 55 -6.02 32.57 -16.00
N THR A 56 -6.73 31.45 -15.80
CA THR A 56 -7.51 31.18 -14.58
C THR A 56 -6.60 31.14 -13.36
N HIS A 57 -5.47 30.43 -13.47
CA HIS A 57 -4.50 30.35 -12.37
C HIS A 57 -3.81 31.68 -12.06
N LEU A 58 -3.54 32.50 -13.07
CA LEU A 58 -3.01 33.85 -12.88
C LEU A 58 -3.96 34.72 -12.06
N GLY A 59 -5.26 34.66 -12.33
CA GLY A 59 -6.28 35.38 -11.56
C GLY A 59 -6.48 34.85 -10.14
N ALA A 60 -6.15 33.58 -9.88
CA ALA A 60 -6.35 32.91 -8.60
C ALA A 60 -5.16 33.01 -7.62
N GLN A 61 -4.05 33.65 -8.01
CA GLN A 61 -2.84 33.71 -7.17
C GLN A 61 -3.16 34.30 -5.78
N SER A 62 -2.80 33.55 -4.74
CA SER A 62 -3.01 33.92 -3.34
C SER A 62 -2.04 33.16 -2.43
N ARG A 63 -2.11 33.37 -1.10
CA ARG A 63 -1.41 32.49 -0.15
C ARG A 63 -1.92 31.04 -0.23
N GLY A 64 -3.20 30.88 -0.59
CA GLY A 64 -3.90 29.61 -0.73
C GLY A 64 -3.62 28.84 -2.03
N HIS A 65 -3.10 29.54 -3.05
CA HIS A 65 -2.98 29.07 -4.42
C HIS A 65 -1.78 29.73 -5.10
N ARG A 66 -0.75 28.95 -5.41
CA ARG A 66 0.43 29.40 -6.17
C ARG A 66 0.61 28.51 -7.38
N THR A 67 0.76 29.12 -8.55
CA THR A 67 1.09 28.40 -9.79
C THR A 67 2.46 28.86 -10.24
N PHE A 68 3.37 27.91 -10.41
CA PHE A 68 4.73 28.15 -10.88
C PHE A 68 4.86 27.69 -12.33
N VAL A 69 5.61 28.46 -13.10
CA VAL A 69 6.04 28.09 -14.46
C VAL A 69 7.51 27.72 -14.39
N ILE A 70 7.85 26.54 -14.93
CA ILE A 70 9.23 26.10 -15.11
C ILE A 70 9.65 26.49 -16.52
N ARG A 71 10.71 27.28 -16.64
CA ARG A 71 11.26 27.73 -17.92
C ARG A 71 12.65 27.19 -18.16
N ALA A 72 12.92 26.78 -19.39
CA ALA A 72 14.25 26.43 -19.84
C ALA A 72 15.11 27.69 -19.93
N ARG A 73 16.38 27.59 -19.55
CA ARG A 73 17.35 28.68 -19.76
C ARG A 73 17.77 28.79 -21.22
N GLN A 74 17.66 27.70 -21.98
CA GLN A 74 17.87 27.66 -23.41
C GLN A 74 16.55 27.26 -24.07
N GLN A 75 15.96 28.19 -24.82
CA GLN A 75 14.72 27.94 -25.53
C GLN A 75 14.96 26.98 -26.71
N GLU A 76 14.11 25.97 -26.82
CA GLU A 76 14.03 25.05 -27.94
C GLU A 76 12.64 25.12 -28.59
N GLY A 77 12.61 25.42 -29.88
CA GLY A 77 11.37 25.66 -30.61
C GLY A 77 10.79 27.04 -30.32
N ASP A 78 9.48 27.10 -30.18
CA ASP A 78 8.65 28.32 -30.16
C ASP A 78 8.26 28.78 -28.74
N HIS A 79 8.67 28.06 -27.69
CA HIS A 79 8.47 28.44 -26.30
C HIS A 79 9.56 27.87 -25.40
N ASP A 80 9.74 28.47 -24.22
CA ASP A 80 10.69 28.05 -23.18
C ASP A 80 10.02 27.33 -22.00
N VAL A 81 8.69 27.19 -22.03
CA VAL A 81 7.91 26.55 -20.96
C VAL A 81 8.16 25.04 -20.91
N VAL A 82 8.89 24.60 -19.89
CA VAL A 82 9.16 23.17 -19.59
C VAL A 82 7.96 22.52 -18.92
N GLY A 83 7.23 23.26 -18.10
CA GLY A 83 6.08 22.75 -17.38
C GLY A 83 5.45 23.74 -16.41
N LYS A 84 4.33 23.32 -15.83
CA LYS A 84 3.54 24.06 -14.84
C LYS A 84 3.42 23.22 -13.57
N VAL A 85 3.53 23.86 -12.41
CA VAL A 85 3.25 23.24 -11.10
C VAL A 85 2.28 24.12 -10.32
N ASN A 86 1.13 23.56 -9.99
CA ASN A 86 0.11 24.17 -9.15
C ASN A 86 0.30 23.67 -7.72
N VAL A 87 0.49 24.57 -6.76
CA VAL A 87 0.44 24.32 -5.32
C VAL A 87 -0.83 24.98 -4.78
N THR A 88 -1.87 24.18 -4.58
CA THR A 88 -3.24 24.64 -4.29
C THR A 88 -3.78 23.97 -3.04
N ASN A 89 -4.98 24.38 -2.61
CA ASN A 89 -5.58 23.90 -1.36
C ASN A 89 -4.63 24.02 -0.17
N VAL A 90 -3.86 25.13 -0.13
CA VAL A 90 -2.91 25.38 0.95
C VAL A 90 -3.68 25.64 2.24
N VAL A 91 -3.40 24.83 3.26
CA VAL A 91 -3.95 24.98 4.61
C VAL A 91 -2.80 25.32 5.55
N HIS A 92 -2.86 26.50 6.16
CA HIS A 92 -1.90 26.95 7.17
C HIS A 92 -2.28 26.47 8.58
N GLY A 93 -1.57 26.96 9.60
CA GLY A 93 -1.83 26.63 11.01
C GLY A 93 -1.14 25.34 11.42
N ARG A 94 -1.89 24.36 11.94
CA ARG A 94 -1.32 23.07 12.39
C ARG A 94 -1.15 22.05 11.27
N PHE A 95 -1.74 22.28 10.09
CA PHE A 95 -1.66 21.32 8.99
C PHE A 95 -0.49 21.61 8.04
N LEU A 96 -0.26 22.90 7.70
CA LEU A 96 0.83 23.37 6.82
C LEU A 96 1.00 22.48 5.58
N SER A 97 -0.11 22.17 4.91
CA SER A 97 -0.15 21.18 3.82
C SER A 97 -0.77 21.78 2.55
N ALA A 98 -0.38 21.27 1.39
CA ALA A 98 -0.97 21.65 0.12
C ALA A 98 -1.04 20.48 -0.86
N ALA A 99 -1.98 20.57 -1.80
CA ALA A 99 -2.06 19.67 -2.95
C ALA A 99 -1.22 20.23 -4.11
N MET A 100 -0.64 19.32 -4.89
CA MET A 100 0.19 19.61 -6.03
C MET A 100 -0.35 18.93 -7.29
N GLY A 101 -0.55 19.73 -8.34
CA GLY A 101 -0.85 19.27 -9.69
C GLY A 101 0.20 19.78 -10.66
N TYR A 102 0.50 19.03 -11.72
CA TYR A 102 1.56 19.42 -12.64
C TYR A 102 1.43 18.83 -14.04
N ASP A 103 2.02 19.53 -14.99
CA ASP A 103 2.09 19.14 -16.40
C ASP A 103 3.47 19.48 -16.96
N ALA A 104 4.02 18.58 -17.78
CA ALA A 104 5.28 18.76 -18.49
C ALA A 104 5.02 18.87 -20.01
N TYR A 105 5.73 19.79 -20.66
CA TYR A 105 5.46 20.15 -22.06
C TYR A 105 6.60 19.77 -23.00
N ASP A 106 6.25 19.45 -24.24
CA ASP A 106 7.19 19.24 -25.34
C ASP A 106 7.85 20.54 -25.74
N PRO A 107 9.10 20.56 -26.24
CA PRO A 107 9.97 19.40 -26.48
C PRO A 107 10.83 18.98 -25.27
N TYR A 108 10.50 19.46 -24.06
CA TYR A 108 11.34 19.27 -22.86
C TYR A 108 10.99 18.03 -22.05
N ALA A 109 9.78 17.50 -22.20
CA ALA A 109 9.31 16.32 -21.51
C ALA A 109 10.25 15.11 -21.73
N GLY A 110 10.48 14.32 -20.67
CA GLY A 110 11.34 13.14 -20.72
C GLY A 110 12.86 13.40 -20.68
N ARG A 111 13.30 14.66 -20.60
CA ARG A 111 14.75 15.04 -20.65
C ARG A 111 15.33 15.48 -19.30
N GLY A 112 14.57 15.31 -18.23
CA GLY A 112 14.97 15.64 -16.86
C GLY A 112 14.83 17.12 -16.47
N LEU A 113 14.55 18.04 -17.39
CA LEU A 113 14.36 19.47 -17.08
C LEU A 113 13.15 19.70 -16.15
N PHE A 114 12.05 18.99 -16.40
CA PHE A 114 10.87 19.09 -15.55
C PHE A 114 11.15 18.58 -14.13
N ALA A 115 11.91 17.49 -13.97
CA ALA A 115 12.29 16.96 -12.67
C ALA A 115 13.18 17.95 -11.88
N GLU A 116 14.11 18.61 -12.57
CA GLU A 116 14.91 19.68 -11.99
C GLU A 116 14.04 20.86 -11.52
N GLY A 117 13.12 21.33 -12.35
CA GLY A 117 12.21 22.42 -12.00
C GLY A 117 11.23 22.05 -10.88
N MET A 118 10.72 20.82 -10.87
CA MET A 118 9.88 20.30 -9.79
C MET A 118 10.61 20.33 -8.45
N ARG A 119 11.90 19.93 -8.42
CA ARG A 119 12.74 20.03 -7.21
C ARG A 119 12.87 21.46 -6.70
N LEU A 120 13.00 22.45 -7.60
CA LEU A 120 13.04 23.86 -7.22
C LEU A 120 11.70 24.32 -6.61
N VAL A 121 10.57 23.92 -7.20
CA VAL A 121 9.23 24.26 -6.66
C VAL A 121 8.99 23.61 -5.30
N VAL A 122 9.36 22.34 -5.11
CA VAL A 122 9.30 21.66 -3.80
C VAL A 122 10.15 22.40 -2.77
N GLY A 123 11.37 22.83 -3.14
CA GLY A 123 12.22 23.65 -2.28
C GLY A 123 11.57 24.96 -1.87
N LEU A 124 10.94 25.68 -2.81
CA LEU A 124 10.19 26.91 -2.50
C LEU A 124 8.95 26.63 -1.63
N ALA A 125 8.29 25.50 -1.79
CA ALA A 125 7.12 25.14 -0.98
C ALA A 125 7.49 24.94 0.49
N PHE A 126 8.59 24.25 0.78
CA PHE A 126 9.03 23.97 2.14
C PHE A 126 9.88 25.09 2.77
N ALA A 127 10.55 25.92 1.97
CA ALA A 127 11.34 27.04 2.50
C ALA A 127 10.47 27.98 3.34
N ALA A 128 11.02 28.43 4.47
CA ALA A 128 10.32 29.31 5.40
C ALA A 128 9.94 30.64 4.73
N GLU A 129 8.79 31.20 5.09
CA GLU A 129 8.43 32.57 4.69
C GLU A 129 9.48 33.58 5.20
N PRO A 130 9.79 34.66 4.45
CA PRO A 130 9.23 35.02 3.14
C PRO A 130 9.93 34.37 1.93
N HIS A 131 10.95 33.53 2.15
CA HIS A 131 11.77 32.92 1.09
C HIS A 131 11.07 31.74 0.38
N GLY A 132 9.98 31.25 0.94
CA GLY A 132 9.14 30.20 0.39
C GLY A 132 7.70 30.28 0.89
N MET A 133 7.00 29.15 0.87
CA MET A 133 5.60 29.04 1.31
C MET A 133 5.43 28.56 2.75
N GLY A 134 6.52 28.16 3.43
CA GLY A 134 6.51 27.71 4.82
C GLY A 134 5.64 26.46 5.07
N LEU A 135 5.49 25.60 4.07
CA LEU A 135 4.70 24.37 4.20
C LEU A 135 5.52 23.30 4.93
N HIS A 136 4.81 22.42 5.62
CA HIS A 136 5.33 21.18 6.16
C HIS A 136 5.14 20.02 5.20
N ARG A 137 4.08 20.03 4.39
CA ARG A 137 3.66 18.86 3.60
C ARG A 137 3.16 19.22 2.21
N LEU A 138 3.52 18.38 1.24
CA LEU A 138 3.01 18.41 -0.13
C LEU A 138 2.43 17.06 -0.51
N GLU A 139 1.27 17.09 -1.16
CA GLU A 139 0.59 15.89 -1.66
C GLU A 139 0.39 15.98 -3.18
N ALA A 140 0.64 14.89 -3.90
CA ALA A 140 0.38 14.79 -5.34
C ALA A 140 -0.39 13.50 -5.61
N SER A 141 -1.36 13.58 -6.52
CA SER A 141 -2.20 12.42 -6.89
C SER A 141 -2.00 12.09 -8.37
N VAL A 142 -1.90 10.80 -8.68
CA VAL A 142 -1.61 10.30 -10.04
C VAL A 142 -2.54 9.14 -10.37
N GLN A 143 -3.15 9.15 -11.57
CA GLN A 143 -3.97 8.02 -12.02
C GLN A 143 -3.17 6.71 -12.08
N PRO A 144 -3.72 5.57 -11.62
CA PRO A 144 -3.11 4.26 -11.82
C PRO A 144 -2.80 4.02 -13.31
N GLY A 145 -1.59 3.51 -13.58
CA GLY A 145 -1.10 3.32 -14.95
C GLY A 145 -0.33 4.50 -15.55
N ASN A 146 -0.39 5.71 -14.96
CA ASN A 146 0.49 6.81 -15.34
C ASN A 146 1.88 6.63 -14.69
N VAL A 147 2.59 5.60 -15.17
CA VAL A 147 3.88 5.16 -14.63
C VAL A 147 4.97 6.22 -14.73
N VAL A 148 4.88 7.12 -15.71
CA VAL A 148 5.82 8.23 -15.91
C VAL A 148 5.67 9.26 -14.79
N SER A 149 4.45 9.70 -14.52
CA SER A 149 4.16 10.67 -13.46
C SER A 149 4.46 10.10 -12.06
N ALA A 150 4.09 8.84 -11.83
CA ALA A 150 4.46 8.13 -10.61
C ALA A 150 5.99 7.99 -10.46
N GLY A 151 6.70 7.69 -11.56
CA GLY A 151 8.17 7.61 -11.59
C GLY A 151 8.85 8.93 -11.32
N LEU A 152 8.29 10.03 -11.83
CA LEU A 152 8.76 11.38 -11.54
C LEU A 152 8.65 11.68 -10.04
N LEU A 153 7.49 11.49 -9.42
CA LEU A 153 7.30 11.70 -7.98
C LEU A 153 8.30 10.89 -7.15
N ARG A 154 8.53 9.62 -7.53
CA ARG A 154 9.58 8.78 -6.92
C ARG A 154 10.98 9.37 -7.05
N SER A 155 11.32 9.87 -8.23
CA SER A 155 12.64 10.47 -8.50
C SER A 155 12.87 11.76 -7.72
N VAL A 156 11.80 12.51 -7.40
CA VAL A 156 11.88 13.72 -6.58
C VAL A 156 11.91 13.39 -5.08
N GLY A 157 11.31 12.25 -4.68
CA GLY A 157 11.36 11.70 -3.32
C GLY A 157 10.00 11.50 -2.64
N PHE A 158 8.88 11.71 -3.33
CA PHE A 158 7.53 11.65 -2.76
C PHE A 158 7.08 10.21 -2.48
N ARG A 159 6.94 9.79 -1.23
CA ARG A 159 6.47 8.45 -0.87
C ARG A 159 4.99 8.22 -1.22
N HIS A 160 4.66 7.03 -1.72
CA HIS A 160 3.26 6.60 -1.90
C HIS A 160 2.60 6.43 -0.53
N GLU A 161 1.37 6.90 -0.37
CA GLU A 161 0.65 6.83 0.91
C GLU A 161 -0.68 6.09 0.81
N GLY A 162 -1.18 5.88 -0.39
CA GLY A 162 -2.39 5.10 -0.57
C GLY A 162 -3.06 5.34 -1.90
N TYR A 163 -4.32 4.93 -1.93
CA TYR A 163 -5.14 4.89 -3.12
C TYR A 163 -6.50 5.50 -2.80
N THR A 164 -7.00 6.35 -3.69
CA THR A 164 -8.30 6.99 -3.57
C THR A 164 -9.14 6.58 -4.77
N PRO A 165 -10.15 5.71 -4.59
CA PRO A 165 -11.05 5.35 -5.68
C PRO A 165 -11.91 6.55 -6.08
N ARG A 166 -12.18 6.69 -7.38
CA ARG A 166 -13.11 7.67 -7.96
C ARG A 166 -12.83 9.11 -7.48
N MET A 167 -11.55 9.51 -7.50
CA MET A 167 -11.09 10.78 -6.94
C MET A 167 -11.44 11.99 -7.82
N LEU A 168 -11.17 11.94 -9.12
CA LEU A 168 -11.32 13.09 -10.01
C LEU A 168 -12.22 12.76 -11.21
N TRP A 169 -13.13 13.68 -11.56
CA TRP A 169 -13.94 13.60 -12.78
C TRP A 169 -13.09 14.09 -13.96
N LEU A 170 -12.63 13.16 -14.81
CA LEU A 170 -11.75 13.46 -15.93
C LEU A 170 -12.05 12.56 -17.14
N ALA A 171 -11.86 13.11 -18.33
CA ALA A 171 -11.83 12.35 -19.57
C ALA A 171 -10.54 11.50 -19.65
N ASP A 172 -10.64 10.29 -20.20
CA ASP A 172 -9.46 9.52 -20.63
C ASP A 172 -9.04 9.88 -22.06
N GLY A 173 -7.97 9.24 -22.56
CA GLY A 173 -7.47 9.46 -23.92
C GLY A 173 -8.45 9.15 -25.05
N SER A 174 -9.60 8.51 -24.79
CA SER A 174 -10.68 8.34 -25.79
C SER A 174 -11.79 9.39 -25.68
N GLY A 175 -11.68 10.32 -24.71
CA GLY A 175 -12.66 11.36 -24.45
C GLY A 175 -13.80 10.92 -23.53
N ARG A 176 -13.75 9.71 -22.93
CA ARG A 176 -14.80 9.26 -22.03
C ARG A 176 -14.61 9.85 -20.64
N GLU A 177 -15.58 10.63 -20.17
CA GLU A 177 -15.58 11.14 -18.81
C GLU A 177 -16.02 10.07 -17.80
N ALA A 178 -15.30 10.00 -16.68
CA ALA A 178 -15.70 9.22 -15.52
C ALA A 178 -14.95 9.72 -14.28
N TRP A 179 -15.42 9.31 -13.10
CA TRP A 179 -14.59 9.40 -11.89
C TRP A 179 -13.42 8.42 -11.99
N ARG A 180 -12.20 8.94 -11.89
CA ARG A 180 -10.94 8.19 -12.03
C ARG A 180 -10.25 8.01 -10.71
N ASP A 181 -9.77 6.79 -10.50
CA ASP A 181 -8.98 6.40 -9.35
C ASP A 181 -7.61 7.10 -9.37
N HIS A 182 -7.02 7.33 -8.20
CA HIS A 182 -5.71 7.96 -8.06
C HIS A 182 -4.89 7.33 -6.94
N ASP A 183 -3.61 7.10 -7.21
CA ASP A 183 -2.59 6.88 -6.19
C ASP A 183 -2.16 8.22 -5.58
N ARG A 184 -2.07 8.27 -4.26
CA ARG A 184 -1.64 9.44 -3.49
C ARG A 184 -0.19 9.31 -3.06
N TYR A 185 0.55 10.37 -3.25
CA TYR A 185 1.94 10.51 -2.88
C TYR A 185 2.12 11.75 -2.01
N ALA A 186 3.03 11.70 -1.05
CA ALA A 186 3.31 12.82 -0.17
C ALA A 186 4.80 12.97 0.12
N MET A 187 5.19 14.16 0.56
CA MET A 187 6.50 14.45 1.12
C MET A 187 6.33 15.46 2.25
N THR A 188 7.10 15.32 3.33
CA THR A 188 7.19 16.31 4.40
C THR A 188 8.53 17.04 4.37
N ALA A 189 8.59 18.20 5.02
CA ALA A 189 9.75 19.08 5.01
C ALA A 189 11.01 18.42 5.58
N GLU A 190 10.88 17.51 6.55
CA GLU A 190 12.01 16.76 7.12
C GLU A 190 12.62 15.76 6.14
N GLU A 191 11.84 15.32 5.15
CA GLU A 191 12.31 14.43 4.10
C GLU A 191 13.06 15.21 3.01
N TRP A 192 13.01 16.55 3.00
CA TRP A 192 13.57 17.41 1.94
C TRP A 192 14.93 18.05 2.31
N PRO A 193 15.94 18.02 1.42
CA PRO A 193 15.98 17.38 0.10
C PRO A 193 16.05 15.85 0.18
N ALA A 194 15.09 15.21 -0.48
CA ALA A 194 14.99 13.75 -0.48
C ALA A 194 15.95 13.13 -1.49
N ARG A 195 16.46 11.94 -1.16
CA ARG A 195 17.00 11.01 -2.15
C ARG A 195 15.84 10.39 -2.94
N PRO A 196 16.01 10.09 -4.24
CA PRO A 196 15.07 9.23 -4.97
C PRO A 196 14.87 7.94 -4.17
N TYR A 197 13.61 7.52 -3.97
CA TYR A 197 13.35 6.26 -3.25
C TYR A 197 12.99 5.13 -4.22
N ALA A 198 13.44 3.92 -3.92
CA ALA A 198 13.07 2.70 -4.64
C ALA A 198 11.58 2.37 -4.43
N GLN A 199 10.98 1.51 -5.27
CA GLN A 199 9.58 1.08 -5.08
C GLN A 199 9.31 0.76 -3.61
N GLN A 200 8.23 1.34 -3.06
CA GLN A 200 7.83 1.08 -1.69
C GLN A 200 7.73 -0.44 -1.49
N GLN A 201 8.53 -0.97 -0.58
CA GLN A 201 8.23 -2.26 0.02
C GLN A 201 6.92 -2.05 0.76
N ARG A 202 5.81 -2.54 0.20
CA ARG A 202 4.55 -2.58 0.94
C ARG A 202 4.83 -3.35 2.23
N ARG A 203 4.38 -2.82 3.37
CA ARG A 203 4.41 -3.56 4.64
C ARG A 203 3.72 -4.90 4.41
N ARG A 204 4.48 -5.99 4.50
CA ARG A 204 3.94 -7.35 4.43
C ARG A 204 3.29 -7.64 5.77
N LEU A 205 1.98 -7.87 5.77
CA LEU A 205 1.24 -8.23 6.97
C LEU A 205 1.25 -9.74 7.11
N VAL A 206 1.87 -10.25 8.16
CA VAL A 206 1.96 -11.68 8.44
C VAL A 206 1.39 -11.94 9.82
N VAL A 207 0.47 -12.89 9.93
CA VAL A 207 -0.14 -13.30 11.19
C VAL A 207 -0.29 -14.81 11.19
N LEU A 208 0.05 -15.44 12.30
CA LEU A 208 -0.23 -16.87 12.52
C LEU A 208 -1.61 -17.00 13.15
N VAL A 209 -2.44 -17.91 12.66
CA VAL A 209 -3.72 -18.26 13.29
C VAL A 209 -3.69 -19.74 13.67
N GLY A 210 -3.70 -19.98 14.97
CA GLY A 210 -3.63 -21.29 15.59
C GLY A 210 -4.83 -21.57 16.49
N GLY A 211 -4.88 -22.80 16.98
CA GLY A 211 -5.91 -23.31 17.88
C GLY A 211 -6.17 -24.78 17.62
N VAL A 212 -6.57 -25.50 18.67
CA VAL A 212 -6.82 -26.95 18.58
C VAL A 212 -7.80 -27.30 17.46
N PRO A 213 -7.76 -28.51 16.89
CA PRO A 213 -8.78 -28.97 15.95
C PRO A 213 -10.20 -28.75 16.52
N GLY A 214 -11.12 -28.19 15.73
CA GLY A 214 -12.46 -27.83 16.24
C GLY A 214 -12.59 -26.44 16.85
N SER A 215 -11.49 -25.71 17.05
CA SER A 215 -11.49 -24.36 17.64
C SER A 215 -12.12 -23.25 16.80
N GLY A 216 -12.39 -23.48 15.51
CA GLY A 216 -12.90 -22.43 14.61
C GLY A 216 -11.81 -21.56 13.98
N LYS A 217 -10.52 -21.92 14.16
CA LYS A 217 -9.37 -21.22 13.55
C LYS A 217 -9.51 -20.95 12.05
N THR A 218 -9.99 -21.90 11.27
CA THR A 218 -10.13 -21.74 9.80
C THR A 218 -11.20 -20.70 9.45
N THR A 219 -12.28 -20.62 10.23
CA THR A 219 -13.33 -19.61 10.05
C THR A 219 -12.81 -18.22 10.41
N LEU A 220 -12.15 -18.09 11.56
CA LEU A 220 -11.56 -16.82 11.99
C LEU A 220 -10.45 -16.35 11.02
N ALA A 221 -9.56 -17.26 10.61
CA ALA A 221 -8.46 -16.95 9.69
C ALA A 221 -8.98 -16.42 8.35
N ARG A 222 -10.07 -16.98 7.82
CA ARG A 222 -10.69 -16.52 6.58
C ARG A 222 -11.25 -15.10 6.73
N ALA A 223 -12.04 -14.85 7.77
CA ALA A 223 -12.59 -13.52 8.02
C ALA A 223 -11.49 -12.48 8.28
N LEU A 224 -10.43 -12.86 9.00
CA LEU A 224 -9.29 -12.01 9.27
C LEU A 224 -8.48 -11.71 7.99
N ALA A 225 -8.27 -12.70 7.12
CA ALA A 225 -7.59 -12.50 5.84
C ALA A 225 -8.34 -11.52 4.93
N GLU A 226 -9.66 -11.64 4.87
CA GLU A 226 -10.54 -10.73 4.13
C GLU A 226 -10.46 -9.30 4.67
N GLU A 227 -10.58 -9.12 5.99
CA GLU A 227 -10.48 -7.81 6.65
C GLU A 227 -9.08 -7.18 6.53
N LEU A 228 -8.02 -8.00 6.57
CA LEU A 228 -6.65 -7.53 6.38
C LEU A 228 -6.32 -7.23 4.91
N GLY A 229 -7.06 -7.78 3.97
CA GLY A 229 -6.80 -7.67 2.54
C GLY A 229 -5.54 -8.43 2.10
N VAL A 230 -5.26 -9.58 2.72
CA VAL A 230 -4.10 -10.44 2.44
C VAL A 230 -4.55 -11.88 2.19
N PRO A 231 -3.76 -12.72 1.47
CA PRO A 231 -4.16 -14.10 1.21
C PRO A 231 -4.20 -14.94 2.49
N LEU A 232 -5.13 -15.89 2.53
CA LEU A 232 -5.15 -16.98 3.51
C LEU A 232 -4.24 -18.12 3.02
N LEU A 233 -3.24 -18.46 3.81
CA LEU A 233 -2.32 -19.58 3.59
C LEU A 233 -2.63 -20.67 4.62
N SER A 234 -3.50 -21.61 4.25
CA SER A 234 -3.91 -22.72 5.12
C SER A 234 -3.17 -24.01 4.77
N LYS A 235 -2.61 -24.68 5.78
CA LYS A 235 -1.95 -25.97 5.59
C LYS A 235 -2.90 -27.04 5.06
N ASP A 236 -4.15 -27.05 5.54
CA ASP A 236 -5.13 -28.05 5.13
C ASP A 236 -5.56 -27.82 3.67
N ILE A 237 -5.76 -26.57 3.23
CA ILE A 237 -6.05 -26.26 1.81
C ILE A 237 -4.93 -26.76 0.89
N VAL A 238 -3.67 -26.48 1.24
CA VAL A 238 -2.53 -26.94 0.43
C VAL A 238 -2.43 -28.47 0.43
N LYS A 239 -2.61 -29.11 1.59
CA LYS A 239 -2.51 -30.55 1.74
C LYS A 239 -3.60 -31.29 0.95
N GLU A 240 -4.83 -30.79 0.98
CA GLU A 240 -5.96 -31.35 0.23
C GLU A 240 -5.74 -31.17 -1.27
N ALA A 241 -5.36 -29.97 -1.72
CA ALA A 241 -5.09 -29.71 -3.14
C ALA A 241 -3.94 -30.57 -3.71
N VAL A 242 -2.90 -30.83 -2.92
CA VAL A 242 -1.81 -31.74 -3.32
C VAL A 242 -2.30 -33.19 -3.33
N ALA A 243 -3.13 -33.60 -2.38
CA ALA A 243 -3.70 -34.95 -2.35
C ALA A 243 -4.61 -35.21 -3.57
N ASP A 244 -5.47 -34.25 -3.94
CA ASP A 244 -6.35 -34.35 -5.11
C ASP A 244 -5.59 -34.44 -6.44
N ALA A 245 -4.37 -33.90 -6.49
CA ALA A 245 -3.52 -33.91 -7.67
C ALA A 245 -2.66 -35.18 -7.80
N LEU A 246 -2.63 -36.04 -6.78
CA LEU A 246 -1.79 -37.23 -6.74
C LEU A 246 -2.62 -38.52 -6.79
N PRO A 247 -2.09 -39.60 -7.39
CA PRO A 247 -2.72 -40.91 -7.33
C PRO A 247 -2.94 -41.43 -5.89
N ASP A 248 -4.04 -42.14 -5.65
CA ASP A 248 -4.43 -42.65 -4.33
C ASP A 248 -3.37 -43.56 -3.69
N ASP A 249 -2.64 -44.34 -4.49
CA ASP A 249 -1.55 -45.20 -4.02
C ASP A 249 -0.37 -44.39 -3.47
N VAL A 250 -0.07 -43.23 -4.06
CA VAL A 250 0.96 -42.30 -3.56
C VAL A 250 0.50 -41.65 -2.24
N VAL A 251 -0.77 -41.26 -2.15
CA VAL A 251 -1.35 -40.66 -0.95
C VAL A 251 -1.45 -41.66 0.21
N THR A 252 -1.85 -42.90 -0.08
CA THR A 252 -2.06 -43.96 0.93
C THR A 252 -0.78 -44.69 1.33
N ALA A 253 0.21 -44.84 0.44
CA ALA A 253 1.52 -45.44 0.75
C ALA A 253 2.31 -44.66 1.81
N HIS A 254 1.97 -43.39 2.02
CA HIS A 254 2.57 -42.55 3.06
C HIS A 254 1.87 -42.68 4.41
N GLY A 255 0.91 -43.60 4.54
CA GLY A 255 0.09 -43.79 5.72
C GLY A 255 -0.85 -42.62 5.96
N ALA A 256 -2.05 -42.92 6.41
CA ALA A 256 -2.93 -41.94 7.01
C ALA A 256 -2.31 -41.44 8.33
N GLY A 257 -1.33 -40.55 8.26
CA GLY A 257 -0.69 -39.97 9.45
C GLY A 257 0.81 -39.71 9.31
N GLN A 258 1.15 -38.47 8.94
CA GLN A 258 2.37 -37.75 9.33
C GLN A 258 3.75 -38.31 8.90
N SER A 259 4.30 -37.75 7.81
CA SER A 259 5.66 -37.16 7.85
C SER A 259 6.04 -36.44 6.55
N ALA A 260 5.67 -36.95 5.35
CA ALA A 260 6.12 -36.34 4.09
C ALA A 260 5.13 -35.34 3.48
N LEU A 261 3.85 -35.72 3.26
CA LEU A 261 2.86 -34.81 2.65
C LEU A 261 2.56 -33.59 3.53
N GLY A 262 2.44 -33.80 4.86
CA GLY A 262 2.27 -32.72 5.82
C GLY A 262 3.48 -31.77 5.89
N ALA A 263 4.71 -32.31 5.81
CA ALA A 263 5.93 -31.49 5.75
C ALA A 263 6.07 -30.75 4.41
N GLY A 264 5.67 -31.40 3.29
CA GLY A 264 5.59 -30.78 1.97
C GLY A 264 4.59 -29.63 1.93
N ALA A 265 3.40 -29.81 2.51
CA ALA A 265 2.41 -28.74 2.63
C ALA A 265 2.90 -27.57 3.49
N SER A 266 3.58 -27.85 4.62
CA SER A 266 4.23 -26.82 5.43
C SER A 266 5.33 -26.07 4.65
N THR A 267 6.16 -26.79 3.90
CA THR A 267 7.21 -26.18 3.06
C THR A 267 6.61 -25.29 1.97
N ALA A 268 5.57 -25.76 1.28
CA ALA A 268 4.87 -25.00 0.26
C ALA A 268 4.25 -23.73 0.83
N LEU A 269 3.67 -23.81 2.03
CA LEU A 269 3.10 -22.66 2.74
C LEU A 269 4.14 -21.55 2.99
N TRP A 270 5.35 -21.90 3.46
CA TRP A 270 6.42 -20.91 3.68
C TRP A 270 6.91 -20.29 2.38
N ARG A 271 7.01 -21.07 1.30
CA ARG A 271 7.38 -20.56 -0.03
C ARG A 271 6.31 -19.62 -0.61
N LEU A 272 5.04 -19.95 -0.46
CA LEU A 272 3.94 -19.07 -0.84
C LEU A 272 3.99 -17.76 -0.05
N LEU A 273 4.19 -17.83 1.27
CA LEU A 273 4.39 -16.64 2.10
C LEU A 273 5.58 -15.80 1.60
N ALA A 274 6.73 -16.42 1.36
CA ALA A 274 7.94 -15.76 0.85
C ALA A 274 7.71 -15.01 -0.46
N SER A 275 6.93 -15.62 -1.37
CA SER A 275 6.56 -15.01 -2.66
C SER A 275 5.48 -13.92 -2.57
N SER A 276 4.76 -13.83 -1.44
CA SER A 276 3.64 -12.89 -1.30
C SER A 276 4.14 -11.46 -1.03
N PRO A 277 3.88 -10.50 -1.94
CA PRO A 277 4.30 -9.11 -1.77
C PRO A 277 3.50 -8.36 -0.69
N VAL A 278 2.40 -8.95 -0.20
CA VAL A 278 1.52 -8.36 0.81
C VAL A 278 1.52 -9.13 2.14
N GLY A 279 2.22 -10.27 2.21
CA GLY A 279 2.19 -11.17 3.37
C GLY A 279 1.03 -12.17 3.31
N GLY A 280 0.49 -12.57 4.45
CA GLY A 280 -0.62 -13.53 4.51
C GLY A 280 -1.01 -13.93 5.93
N VAL A 281 -2.25 -14.42 6.06
CA VAL A 281 -2.71 -15.12 7.26
C VAL A 281 -2.30 -16.58 7.14
N VAL A 282 -1.38 -17.04 7.99
CA VAL A 282 -0.92 -18.42 8.02
C VAL A 282 -1.73 -19.21 9.02
N GLU A 283 -2.55 -20.14 8.54
CA GLU A 283 -3.46 -20.92 9.38
C GLU A 283 -3.01 -22.38 9.47
N ASN A 284 -2.82 -22.86 10.71
CA ASN A 284 -2.48 -24.25 10.99
C ASN A 284 -2.77 -24.63 12.46
N TRP A 285 -2.93 -25.92 12.72
CA TRP A 285 -2.69 -26.45 14.07
C TRP A 285 -1.19 -26.62 14.27
N PHE A 286 -0.61 -25.82 15.16
CA PHE A 286 0.82 -25.88 15.48
C PHE A 286 1.02 -26.60 16.80
N TRP A 287 1.77 -27.68 16.77
CA TRP A 287 2.19 -28.35 18.00
C TRP A 287 3.31 -27.56 18.67
N PRO A 288 3.48 -27.64 20.00
CA PRO A 288 4.60 -27.00 20.69
C PRO A 288 5.97 -27.36 20.10
N HIS A 289 6.15 -28.58 19.58
CA HIS A 289 7.40 -29.00 18.95
C HIS A 289 7.63 -28.41 17.55
N ASP A 290 6.61 -27.78 16.94
CA ASP A 290 6.72 -27.11 15.63
C ASP A 290 7.38 -25.73 15.74
N GLU A 291 7.57 -25.17 16.94
CA GLU A 291 8.04 -23.78 17.15
C GLU A 291 9.30 -23.47 16.34
N ARG A 292 10.31 -24.34 16.39
CA ARG A 292 11.57 -24.17 15.66
C ARG A 292 11.35 -24.13 14.15
N HIS A 293 10.46 -24.98 13.63
CA HIS A 293 10.17 -25.05 12.20
C HIS A 293 9.36 -23.83 11.73
N VAL A 294 8.44 -23.33 12.55
CA VAL A 294 7.69 -22.10 12.28
C VAL A 294 8.60 -20.89 12.26
N ARG A 295 9.51 -20.75 13.23
CA ARG A 295 10.51 -19.66 13.26
C ARG A 295 11.40 -19.71 12.02
N ALA A 296 11.88 -20.89 11.63
CA ALA A 296 12.70 -21.06 10.43
C ALA A 296 11.93 -20.67 9.16
N GLY A 297 10.69 -21.14 9.00
CA GLY A 297 9.86 -20.82 7.83
C GLY A 297 9.54 -19.32 7.70
N LEU A 298 9.28 -18.63 8.82
CA LEU A 298 9.11 -17.17 8.83
C LEU A 298 10.40 -16.44 8.43
N ALA A 299 11.54 -16.86 8.97
CA ALA A 299 12.84 -16.28 8.63
C ALA A 299 13.21 -16.50 7.16
N GLU A 300 12.96 -17.69 6.61
CA GLU A 300 13.12 -18.00 5.18
C GLU A 300 12.20 -17.13 4.29
N ALA A 301 11.01 -16.79 4.79
CA ALA A 301 10.10 -15.88 4.13
C ALA A 301 10.51 -14.40 4.27
N GLY A 302 11.64 -14.09 4.91
CA GLY A 302 12.13 -12.73 5.13
C GLY A 302 11.29 -11.95 6.16
N VAL A 303 10.72 -12.65 7.14
CA VAL A 303 9.86 -12.10 8.20
C VAL A 303 10.53 -12.36 9.55
N ASP A 304 10.69 -11.32 10.37
CA ASP A 304 11.18 -11.49 11.74
C ASP A 304 10.12 -12.21 12.58
N PRO A 305 10.37 -13.45 13.06
CA PRO A 305 9.38 -14.20 13.83
C PRO A 305 8.92 -13.47 15.10
N ALA A 306 9.80 -12.69 15.74
CA ALA A 306 9.47 -11.98 16.98
C ALA A 306 8.45 -10.85 16.75
N ALA A 307 8.31 -10.37 15.51
CA ALA A 307 7.37 -9.33 15.12
C ALA A 307 6.04 -9.87 14.57
N VAL A 308 5.88 -11.20 14.44
CA VAL A 308 4.68 -11.82 13.86
C VAL A 308 3.64 -12.06 14.96
N PRO A 309 2.45 -11.42 14.89
CA PRO A 309 1.38 -11.69 15.82
C PRO A 309 0.86 -13.13 15.65
N GLU A 310 0.56 -13.77 16.77
CA GLU A 310 -0.08 -15.08 16.83
C GLU A 310 -1.49 -14.92 17.37
N VAL A 311 -2.49 -15.33 16.60
CA VAL A 311 -3.89 -15.40 17.02
C VAL A 311 -4.18 -16.82 17.45
N TRP A 312 -4.55 -16.98 18.71
CA TRP A 312 -4.94 -18.26 19.29
C TRP A 312 -6.45 -18.33 19.48
N CYS A 313 -7.10 -19.30 18.82
CA CYS A 313 -8.53 -19.58 19.01
C CYS A 313 -8.74 -20.37 20.29
N ASP A 314 -9.22 -19.67 21.31
CA ASP A 314 -9.45 -20.18 22.65
C ASP A 314 -10.88 -20.74 22.75
N VAL A 315 -11.00 -22.02 23.06
CA VAL A 315 -12.27 -22.73 23.19
C VAL A 315 -12.12 -23.85 24.20
N PRO A 316 -13.17 -24.19 24.99
CA PRO A 316 -13.16 -25.39 25.81
C PRO A 316 -12.89 -26.65 24.96
N LEU A 317 -12.00 -27.52 25.43
CA LEU A 317 -11.56 -28.70 24.67
C LEU A 317 -12.72 -29.64 24.34
N GLU A 318 -13.65 -29.85 25.27
CA GLU A 318 -14.88 -30.61 25.05
C GLU A 318 -15.68 -30.08 23.86
N LEU A 319 -15.84 -28.77 23.76
CA LEU A 319 -16.58 -28.13 22.67
C LEU A 319 -15.81 -28.25 21.34
N ALA A 320 -14.48 -28.12 21.38
CA ALA A 320 -13.63 -28.34 20.21
C ALA A 320 -13.76 -29.77 19.68
N ARG A 321 -13.73 -30.75 20.59
CA ARG A 321 -13.90 -32.17 20.28
C ARG A 321 -15.28 -32.46 19.67
N GLN A 322 -16.35 -31.97 20.29
CA GLN A 322 -17.71 -32.10 19.74
C GLN A 322 -17.81 -31.54 18.31
N ARG A 323 -17.25 -30.34 18.07
CA ARG A 323 -17.22 -29.72 16.73
C ARG A 323 -16.35 -30.48 15.73
N PHE A 324 -15.29 -31.14 16.19
CA PHE A 324 -14.42 -31.96 15.35
C PHE A 324 -15.14 -33.24 14.93
N GLU A 325 -15.74 -33.94 15.88
CA GLU A 325 -16.48 -35.19 15.65
C GLU A 325 -17.73 -34.94 14.79
N ALA A 326 -18.46 -33.84 15.01
CA ALA A 326 -19.62 -33.49 14.20
C ALA A 326 -19.31 -33.27 12.71
N ARG A 327 -18.05 -32.90 12.38
CA ARG A 327 -17.59 -32.67 10.99
C ARG A 327 -16.84 -33.86 10.40
N ALA A 328 -16.80 -34.99 11.11
CA ALA A 328 -16.12 -36.21 10.71
C ALA A 328 -16.41 -36.64 9.26
N GLY A 329 -17.68 -36.59 8.84
CA GLY A 329 -18.13 -37.02 7.53
C GLY A 329 -17.93 -36.00 6.40
N GLU A 330 -17.50 -34.78 6.72
CA GLU A 330 -17.31 -33.68 5.75
C GLU A 330 -15.83 -33.42 5.43
N ARG A 331 -14.89 -34.11 6.10
CA ARG A 331 -13.45 -33.88 5.92
C ARG A 331 -12.90 -34.71 4.77
N HIS A 332 -11.89 -34.13 4.11
CA HIS A 332 -11.15 -34.80 3.06
C HIS A 332 -10.49 -36.11 3.55
N ALA A 333 -10.50 -37.14 2.70
CA ALA A 333 -10.00 -38.47 3.05
C ALA A 333 -8.51 -38.49 3.47
N VAL A 334 -7.73 -37.50 3.00
CA VAL A 334 -6.31 -37.31 3.36
C VAL A 334 -6.05 -37.13 4.86
N HIS A 335 -7.08 -36.75 5.64
CA HIS A 335 -6.94 -36.60 7.09
C HIS A 335 -7.03 -37.93 7.87
N GLY A 336 -7.22 -39.06 7.18
CA GLY A 336 -7.09 -40.41 7.74
C GLY A 336 -8.31 -40.94 8.50
N PRO A 337 -8.34 -42.26 8.81
CA PRO A 337 -9.41 -42.88 9.56
C PRO A 337 -9.37 -42.49 11.05
N GLN A 338 -10.54 -42.48 11.68
CA GLN A 338 -10.77 -41.98 13.04
C GLN A 338 -10.49 -43.00 14.17
N SER A 339 -9.62 -43.98 13.93
CA SER A 339 -9.21 -44.93 14.98
C SER A 339 -8.21 -44.27 15.94
N GLY A 340 -8.31 -44.57 17.25
CA GLY A 340 -7.35 -44.06 18.25
C GLY A 340 -7.53 -42.60 18.69
N LEU A 341 -8.66 -41.96 18.34
CA LEU A 341 -8.92 -40.55 18.66
C LEU A 341 -8.81 -40.20 20.15
N GLY A 342 -9.08 -41.14 21.08
CA GLY A 342 -8.96 -40.91 22.53
C GLY A 342 -7.54 -40.48 22.94
N SER A 343 -6.55 -41.33 22.68
CA SER A 343 -5.13 -41.04 22.97
C SER A 343 -4.59 -39.81 22.21
N TRP A 344 -5.13 -39.54 21.02
CA TRP A 344 -4.79 -38.35 20.26
C TRP A 344 -5.32 -37.08 20.90
N TRP A 345 -6.56 -37.09 21.41
CA TRP A 345 -7.14 -35.95 22.12
C TRP A 345 -6.45 -35.67 23.46
N GLU A 346 -5.94 -36.69 24.15
CA GLU A 346 -5.07 -36.51 25.32
C GLU A 346 -3.80 -35.73 24.95
N SER A 347 -3.15 -36.11 23.85
CA SER A 347 -1.98 -35.38 23.32
C SER A 347 -2.33 -33.94 22.92
N VAL A 348 -3.51 -33.72 22.31
CA VAL A 348 -4.00 -32.38 21.97
C VAL A 348 -4.23 -31.54 23.23
N ALA A 349 -4.79 -32.12 24.29
CA ALA A 349 -5.02 -31.44 25.56
C ALA A 349 -3.72 -30.91 26.18
N GLU A 350 -2.68 -31.74 26.20
CA GLU A 350 -1.35 -31.36 26.71
C GLU A 350 -0.66 -30.28 25.85
N ALA A 351 -0.98 -30.26 24.56
CA ALA A 351 -0.40 -29.35 23.57
C ALA A 351 -1.21 -28.06 23.36
N ALA A 352 -2.40 -27.91 23.97
CA ALA A 352 -3.37 -26.83 23.72
C ALA A 352 -2.91 -25.45 24.23
N ARG A 353 -1.88 -24.88 23.60
CA ARG A 353 -1.36 -23.55 23.90
C ARG A 353 -0.79 -22.86 22.64
N PRO A 354 -0.76 -21.51 22.63
CA PRO A 354 -0.02 -20.76 21.62
C PRO A 354 1.46 -21.19 21.56
N LEU A 355 2.08 -21.07 20.39
CA LEU A 355 3.51 -21.30 20.21
C LEU A 355 4.36 -20.24 20.93
N GLY A 356 3.90 -18.99 20.97
CA GLY A 356 4.67 -17.88 21.54
C GLY A 356 5.80 -17.41 20.63
N VAL A 357 5.63 -17.50 19.30
CA VAL A 357 6.65 -17.06 18.33
C VAL A 357 6.84 -15.54 18.36
N GLY A 358 5.74 -14.80 18.56
CA GLY A 358 5.67 -13.36 18.73
C GLY A 358 4.50 -12.97 19.65
N PRO A 359 3.96 -11.74 19.55
CA PRO A 359 2.85 -11.28 20.39
C PRO A 359 1.59 -12.14 20.22
N VAL A 360 1.02 -12.63 21.33
CA VAL A 360 -0.14 -13.53 21.30
C VAL A 360 -1.45 -12.77 21.56
N HIS A 361 -2.43 -12.96 20.67
CA HIS A 361 -3.81 -12.52 20.79
C HIS A 361 -4.73 -13.73 20.98
N ARG A 362 -5.31 -13.88 22.17
CA ARG A 362 -6.32 -14.92 22.42
C ARG A 362 -7.69 -14.42 22.00
N VAL A 363 -8.42 -15.25 21.25
CA VAL A 363 -9.78 -14.96 20.78
C VAL A 363 -10.69 -16.08 21.24
N ASP A 364 -11.68 -15.76 22.07
CA ASP A 364 -12.73 -16.70 22.45
C ASP A 364 -13.58 -17.04 21.22
N THR A 365 -13.55 -18.31 20.83
CA THR A 365 -14.31 -18.87 19.70
C THR A 365 -15.37 -19.87 20.16
N SER A 366 -15.73 -19.87 21.44
CA SER A 366 -16.85 -20.65 21.97
C SER A 366 -18.18 -20.27 21.30
N ALA A 367 -18.32 -18.99 20.91
CA ALA A 367 -19.41 -18.48 20.07
C ALA A 367 -18.87 -17.98 18.71
N PRO A 368 -19.75 -17.81 17.69
CA PRO A 368 -19.37 -17.18 16.43
C PRO A 368 -18.74 -15.80 16.64
N VAL A 369 -17.56 -15.58 16.06
CA VAL A 369 -16.85 -14.30 16.13
C VAL A 369 -17.54 -13.28 15.24
N SER A 370 -17.93 -12.14 15.80
CA SER A 370 -18.59 -11.06 15.07
C SER A 370 -17.64 -10.29 14.15
N ALA A 371 -18.16 -9.64 13.11
CA ALA A 371 -17.38 -8.76 12.23
C ALA A 371 -16.63 -7.67 13.00
N GLY A 372 -17.24 -7.10 14.05
CA GLY A 372 -16.58 -6.09 14.90
C GLY A 372 -15.40 -6.64 15.71
N GLN A 373 -15.44 -7.91 16.12
CA GLN A 373 -14.29 -8.57 16.76
C GLN A 373 -13.17 -8.81 15.74
N VAL A 374 -13.50 -9.24 14.53
CA VAL A 374 -12.52 -9.41 13.43
C VAL A 374 -11.85 -8.08 13.09
N ALA A 375 -12.61 -6.99 12.95
CA ALA A 375 -12.08 -5.65 12.67
C ALA A 375 -11.13 -5.17 13.77
N ARG A 376 -11.48 -5.34 15.05
CA ARG A 376 -10.60 -4.99 16.18
C ARG A 376 -9.32 -5.83 16.18
N LEU A 377 -9.42 -7.12 15.88
CA LEU A 377 -8.27 -8.00 15.78
C LEU A 377 -7.35 -7.58 14.61
N ALA A 378 -7.92 -7.25 13.46
CA ALA A 378 -7.18 -6.76 12.30
C ALA A 378 -6.42 -5.47 12.62
N LEU A 379 -7.04 -4.52 13.35
CA LEU A 379 -6.36 -3.30 13.81
C LEU A 379 -5.19 -3.62 14.75
N ALA A 380 -5.36 -4.56 15.68
CA ALA A 380 -4.30 -4.98 16.59
C ALA A 380 -3.12 -5.62 15.83
N VAL A 381 -3.39 -6.51 14.88
CA VAL A 381 -2.38 -7.13 14.01
C VAL A 381 -1.62 -6.07 13.19
N ARG A 382 -2.34 -5.11 12.60
CA ARG A 382 -1.72 -3.99 11.85
C ARG A 382 -0.82 -3.12 12.72
N ALA A 383 -1.21 -2.89 13.98
CA ALA A 383 -0.42 -2.09 14.92
C ALA A 383 0.83 -2.81 15.41
N ALA A 384 0.78 -4.14 15.52
CA ALA A 384 1.90 -4.98 15.95
C ALA A 384 2.92 -5.26 14.83
N THR A 385 2.54 -5.07 13.56
CA THR A 385 3.45 -5.28 12.42
C THR A 385 4.27 -4.01 12.15
N PRO A 386 5.62 -4.07 12.21
CA PRO A 386 6.51 -2.91 12.13
C PRO A 386 6.60 -2.23 10.76
#